data_AF-A0A3S4WQ08-F1
#
_entry.id   AF-A0A3S4WQ08-F1
#
_cell.length_a   1.000
_cell.length_b   1.000
_cell.length_c   1.000
_cell.angle_alpha   90.00
_cell.angle_beta   90.00
_cell.angle_gamma   90.00
#
_symmetry.space_group_name_H-M   'P 1'
#
loop_
_entity.id
_entity.type
_entity.pdbx_description
1 polymer ?
#
loop_
_entity_poly.entity_id
_entity_poly.type
_entity_poly.pdbx_seq_one_letter_code
_entity_poly.pdbx_strand_id
1 'polypeptide(L)'
;MPDEYKHDLNFLLGNKYTLEKENYRSHNEFFTKKESAKYCYKKLMDFLNQHNIDVGEYVFIEPSCGDLSFYDLMPKNSRIGIDLTYKNKEILCENFLNFTPKKEGKYLILGNPPFGLRGNLALRFINHAYHFADFIAFILPPLFDSDGKGSPKKRVRGYTLAYSEKLPLNSFIYPNGKEVEVATLFQIWVKNTLLEQNILKFKAKKAKTCKNFIKIYSLSDGGTPSSTRNKAMLYKCDLYLPSTCFHSKNKPQMKSYENFESLPHRRGYGVVILSTNSSLNLRSSLIEKALIEQGIYDESETNGSL
;
A
#
# COMPACT_ATOMS: atom_id res chain seq x y z
N MET A 1 -10.16 -19.69 -8.66
CA MET A 1 -10.14 -18.40 -7.93
C MET A 1 -10.20 -18.74 -6.45
N PRO A 2 -9.38 -18.14 -5.57
CA PRO A 2 -9.52 -18.37 -4.13
C PRO A 2 -10.94 -18.07 -3.66
N ASP A 3 -11.49 -18.92 -2.79
CA ASP A 3 -12.90 -18.86 -2.34
C ASP A 3 -13.22 -17.54 -1.62
N GLU A 4 -12.22 -16.98 -0.95
CA GLU A 4 -12.24 -15.68 -0.25
C GLU A 4 -12.63 -14.50 -1.14
N TYR A 5 -12.58 -14.65 -2.47
CA TYR A 5 -12.87 -13.58 -3.43
C TYR A 5 -14.23 -13.71 -4.12
N LYS A 6 -14.98 -14.79 -3.86
CA LYS A 6 -16.29 -15.01 -4.47
C LYS A 6 -17.26 -13.89 -4.12
N HIS A 7 -17.29 -13.46 -2.86
CA HIS A 7 -18.19 -12.41 -2.37
C HIS A 7 -17.87 -11.04 -2.98
N ASP A 8 -16.60 -10.65 -2.99
CA ASP A 8 -16.16 -9.39 -3.60
C ASP A 8 -16.49 -9.34 -5.11
N LEU A 9 -16.27 -10.43 -5.83
CA LEU A 9 -16.58 -10.50 -7.25
C LEU A 9 -18.09 -10.44 -7.48
N ASN A 10 -18.88 -11.16 -6.69
CA ASN A 10 -20.33 -11.12 -6.77
C ASN A 10 -20.88 -9.71 -6.48
N PHE A 11 -20.32 -9.01 -5.50
CA PHE A 11 -20.64 -7.61 -5.22
C PHE A 11 -20.39 -6.71 -6.42
N LEU A 12 -19.26 -6.88 -7.11
CA LEU A 12 -18.96 -6.14 -8.35
C LEU A 12 -19.93 -6.47 -9.49
N LEU A 13 -20.55 -7.65 -9.48
CA LEU A 13 -21.56 -8.08 -10.44
C LEU A 13 -23.00 -7.73 -10.00
N GLY A 14 -23.16 -6.88 -8.97
CA GLY A 14 -24.47 -6.47 -8.46
C GLY A 14 -25.16 -7.55 -7.62
N ASN A 15 -24.39 -8.41 -6.94
CA ASN A 15 -24.88 -9.52 -6.12
C ASN A 15 -25.78 -10.50 -6.90
N LYS A 16 -25.41 -10.79 -8.16
CA LYS A 16 -26.16 -11.67 -9.06
C LYS A 16 -26.33 -13.10 -8.54
N TYR A 17 -25.40 -13.58 -7.71
CA TYR A 17 -25.38 -14.95 -7.21
C TYR A 17 -25.71 -15.01 -5.72
N THR A 18 -26.46 -16.03 -5.30
CA THR A 18 -26.62 -16.35 -3.87
C THR A 18 -25.40 -17.13 -3.42
N LEU A 19 -24.64 -16.58 -2.48
CA LEU A 19 -23.48 -17.22 -1.89
C LEU A 19 -23.76 -17.50 -0.41
N GLU A 20 -23.62 -18.75 0.01
CA GLU A 20 -23.79 -19.12 1.41
C GLU A 20 -22.64 -18.60 2.27
N LYS A 21 -22.96 -18.23 3.51
CA LYS A 21 -21.97 -17.72 4.46
C LYS A 21 -21.20 -18.85 5.10
N GLU A 22 -20.00 -19.13 4.56
CA GLU A 22 -19.14 -20.18 5.08
C GLU A 22 -18.47 -19.82 6.41
N ASN A 23 -17.92 -18.60 6.55
CA ASN A 23 -17.30 -18.12 7.79
C ASN A 23 -17.17 -16.59 7.83
N TYR A 24 -16.85 -16.01 9.00
CA TYR A 24 -16.68 -14.56 9.16
C TYR A 24 -15.56 -13.98 8.27
N ARG A 25 -14.48 -14.74 8.07
CA ARG A 25 -13.31 -14.31 7.30
C ARG A 25 -13.61 -14.20 5.80
N SER A 26 -14.42 -15.09 5.24
CA SER A 26 -14.82 -15.06 3.82
C SER A 26 -15.73 -13.86 3.49
N HIS A 27 -16.29 -13.22 4.51
CA HIS A 27 -17.13 -12.02 4.39
C HIS A 27 -16.42 -10.75 4.87
N ASN A 28 -15.13 -10.81 5.22
CA ASN A 28 -14.39 -9.72 5.87
C ASN A 28 -15.12 -9.16 7.11
N GLU A 29 -15.83 -10.01 7.86
CA GLU A 29 -16.56 -9.61 9.07
C GLU A 29 -15.67 -9.75 10.30
N PHE A 30 -14.93 -8.68 10.60
CA PHE A 30 -14.29 -8.49 11.89
C PHE A 30 -14.46 -7.04 12.32
N PHE A 31 -14.61 -6.84 13.62
CA PHE A 31 -14.82 -5.53 14.23
C PHE A 31 -13.52 -5.01 14.81
N THR A 32 -13.36 -3.69 14.74
CA THR A 32 -12.25 -3.00 15.39
C THR A 32 -12.49 -3.02 16.89
N LYS A 33 -11.51 -3.42 17.70
CA LYS A 33 -11.66 -3.29 19.16
C LYS A 33 -11.85 -1.82 19.54
N LYS A 34 -12.74 -1.54 20.50
CA LYS A 34 -12.97 -0.18 21.02
C LYS A 34 -11.68 0.52 21.47
N GLU A 35 -10.75 -0.20 22.09
CA GLU A 35 -9.43 0.35 22.48
C GLU A 35 -8.54 0.69 21.27
N SER A 36 -8.52 -0.16 20.24
CA SER A 36 -7.81 0.13 18.99
C SER A 36 -8.40 1.35 18.27
N ALA A 37 -9.73 1.48 18.27
CA ALA A 37 -10.43 2.63 17.71
C ALA A 37 -10.12 3.92 18.49
N LYS A 38 -10.13 3.87 19.83
CA LYS A 38 -9.70 4.99 20.69
C LYS A 38 -8.27 5.42 20.42
N TYR A 39 -7.36 4.47 20.26
CA TYR A 39 -5.97 4.77 19.91
C TYR A 39 -5.86 5.51 18.58
N CYS A 40 -6.51 5.00 17.52
CA CYS A 40 -6.53 5.63 16.20
C CYS A 40 -7.18 7.02 16.23
N TYR A 41 -8.30 7.17 16.95
CA TYR A 41 -8.95 8.46 17.16
C TYR A 41 -8.01 9.45 17.85
N LYS A 42 -7.31 9.04 18.91
CA LYS A 42 -6.31 9.87 19.59
C LYS A 42 -5.21 10.32 18.62
N LYS A 43 -4.66 9.41 17.81
CA LYS A 43 -3.65 9.76 16.78
C LYS A 43 -4.15 10.77 15.77
N LEU A 44 -5.41 10.65 15.35
CA LEU A 44 -6.03 11.64 14.49
C LEU A 44 -6.14 13.00 15.17
N MET A 45 -6.64 13.05 16.41
CA MET A 45 -6.77 14.30 17.16
C MET A 45 -5.41 14.96 17.40
N ASP A 46 -4.39 14.19 17.78
CA ASP A 46 -3.02 14.68 17.96
C ASP A 46 -2.49 15.30 16.66
N PHE A 47 -2.71 14.64 15.52
CA PHE A 47 -2.34 15.14 14.20
C PHE A 47 -3.06 16.46 13.85
N LEU A 48 -4.38 16.53 14.03
CA LEU A 48 -5.16 17.74 13.73
C LEU A 48 -4.75 18.90 14.63
N ASN A 49 -4.54 18.65 15.93
CA ASN A 49 -4.08 19.65 16.89
C ASN A 49 -2.68 20.17 16.57
N GLN A 50 -1.73 19.30 16.21
CA GLN A 50 -0.38 19.68 15.80
C GLN A 50 -0.39 20.64 14.60
N HIS A 51 -1.42 20.56 13.78
CA HIS A 51 -1.61 21.39 12.59
C HIS A 51 -2.60 22.54 12.76
N ASN A 52 -3.05 22.81 14.00
CA ASN A 52 -4.02 23.87 14.33
C ASN A 52 -5.33 23.77 13.51
N ILE A 53 -5.79 22.55 13.25
CA ILE A 53 -7.07 22.33 12.59
C ILE A 53 -8.18 22.38 13.65
N ASP A 54 -9.13 23.30 13.49
CA ASP A 54 -10.31 23.36 14.35
C ASP A 54 -11.26 22.20 14.00
N VAL A 55 -11.30 21.21 14.89
CA VAL A 55 -12.14 20.02 14.77
C VAL A 55 -13.63 20.37 14.81
N GLY A 56 -14.01 21.48 15.45
CA GLY A 56 -15.39 21.94 15.56
C GLY A 56 -16.03 22.32 14.23
N GLU A 57 -15.22 22.66 13.22
CA GLU A 57 -15.70 22.99 11.88
C GLU A 57 -16.01 21.74 11.02
N TYR A 58 -15.62 20.55 11.47
CA TYR A 58 -15.73 19.32 10.69
C TYR A 58 -16.92 18.48 11.12
N VAL A 59 -17.59 17.92 10.11
CA VAL A 59 -18.52 16.80 10.28
C VAL A 59 -17.75 15.50 10.07
N PHE A 60 -17.79 14.63 11.09
CA PHE A 60 -17.16 13.33 11.03
C PHE A 60 -18.03 12.33 10.29
N ILE A 61 -17.42 11.50 9.45
CA ILE A 61 -18.11 10.45 8.73
C ILE A 61 -17.44 9.12 9.04
N GLU A 62 -18.18 8.15 9.57
CA GLU A 62 -17.76 6.75 9.58
C GLU A 62 -18.49 5.99 8.47
N PRO A 63 -17.76 5.50 7.45
CA PRO A 63 -18.30 4.56 6.48
C PRO A 63 -18.11 3.13 6.97
N SER A 64 -19.09 2.26 6.70
CA SER A 64 -19.11 0.86 7.15
C SER A 64 -18.98 0.75 8.67
N CYS A 65 -19.89 1.41 9.40
CA CYS A 65 -19.81 1.58 10.84
C CYS A 65 -19.71 0.28 11.66
N GLY A 66 -20.22 -0.86 11.16
CA GLY A 66 -20.11 -2.13 11.88
C GLY A 66 -20.63 -2.05 13.33
N ASP A 67 -19.75 -2.21 14.31
CA ASP A 67 -20.06 -2.19 15.74
C ASP A 67 -19.95 -0.79 16.40
N LEU A 68 -19.93 0.27 15.58
CA LEU A 68 -19.86 1.68 15.98
C LEU A 68 -18.56 2.03 16.74
N SER A 69 -17.49 1.26 16.56
CA SER A 69 -16.24 1.47 17.30
C SER A 69 -15.60 2.83 17.11
N PHE A 70 -15.73 3.46 15.94
CA PHE A 70 -15.30 4.85 15.76
C PHE A 70 -16.44 5.84 15.94
N TYR A 71 -17.65 5.54 15.47
CA TYR A 71 -18.81 6.44 15.54
C TYR A 71 -19.12 6.92 16.96
N ASP A 72 -18.98 6.04 17.94
CA ASP A 72 -19.20 6.36 19.36
C ASP A 72 -18.19 7.36 19.92
N LEU A 73 -17.01 7.49 19.30
CA LEU A 73 -15.95 8.41 19.69
C LEU A 73 -16.12 9.81 19.08
N MET A 74 -16.95 9.93 18.03
CA MET A 74 -17.12 11.17 17.29
C MET A 74 -18.03 12.19 18.03
N PRO A 75 -17.89 13.50 17.76
CA PRO A 75 -18.78 14.51 18.32
C PRO A 75 -20.25 14.24 17.98
N LYS A 76 -21.12 14.06 18.99
CA LYS A 76 -22.52 13.67 18.80
C LYS A 76 -23.33 14.59 17.88
N ASN A 77 -23.00 15.89 17.89
CA ASN A 77 -23.71 16.91 17.10
C ASN A 77 -23.14 17.09 15.69
N SER A 78 -22.03 16.42 15.35
CA SER A 78 -21.30 16.61 14.10
C SER A 78 -20.73 15.29 13.58
N ARG A 79 -21.62 14.31 13.37
CA ARG A 79 -21.26 12.98 12.88
C ARG A 79 -22.31 12.39 11.95
N ILE A 80 -21.87 11.56 11.02
CA ILE A 80 -22.69 10.78 10.08
C ILE A 80 -22.13 9.36 10.08
N GLY A 81 -22.98 8.38 10.38
CA GLY A 81 -22.64 6.97 10.24
C GLY A 81 -23.34 6.38 9.02
N ILE A 82 -22.65 5.54 8.25
CA ILE A 82 -23.18 4.89 7.05
C ILE A 82 -22.82 3.41 7.07
N ASP A 83 -23.80 2.54 6.82
CA ASP A 83 -23.58 1.10 6.74
C ASP A 83 -24.62 0.43 5.83
N LEU A 84 -24.28 -0.70 5.22
CA LEU A 84 -25.19 -1.43 4.30
C LEU A 84 -26.32 -2.17 5.02
N THR A 85 -26.16 -2.48 6.31
CA THR A 85 -27.04 -3.42 7.03
C THR A 85 -27.67 -2.82 8.29
N TYR A 86 -27.27 -1.62 8.69
CA TYR A 86 -27.62 -1.03 9.97
C TYR A 86 -28.98 -0.32 9.92
N LYS A 87 -29.83 -0.54 10.94
CA LYS A 87 -31.22 -0.07 10.99
C LYS A 87 -31.52 0.86 12.18
N ASN A 88 -30.50 1.45 12.80
CA ASN A 88 -30.72 2.51 13.79
C ASN A 88 -31.09 3.82 13.07
N LYS A 89 -31.92 4.66 13.70
CA LYS A 89 -32.28 6.01 13.25
C LYS A 89 -31.06 6.93 13.09
N GLU A 90 -29.95 6.65 13.77
CA GLU A 90 -28.72 7.44 13.69
C GLU A 90 -27.81 7.09 12.50
N ILE A 91 -27.91 5.88 11.95
CA ILE A 91 -27.00 5.38 10.91
C ILE A 91 -27.74 5.27 9.59
N LEU A 92 -27.17 5.85 8.53
CA LEU A 92 -27.72 5.80 7.19
C LEU A 92 -27.53 4.39 6.61
N CYS A 93 -28.63 3.74 6.28
CA CYS A 93 -28.65 2.42 5.65
C CYS A 93 -28.48 2.56 4.13
N GLU A 94 -27.25 2.75 3.67
CA GLU A 94 -26.93 2.93 2.24
C GLU A 94 -25.50 2.50 1.90
N ASN A 95 -25.21 2.44 0.59
CA ASN A 95 -23.86 2.18 0.12
C ASN A 95 -23.04 3.48 0.16
N PHE A 96 -21.97 3.51 0.96
CA PHE A 96 -21.07 4.66 1.06
C PHE A 96 -20.54 5.14 -0.30
N LEU A 97 -20.32 4.24 -1.27
CA LEU A 97 -19.85 4.61 -2.60
C LEU A 97 -20.91 5.35 -3.45
N ASN A 98 -22.16 5.40 -3.00
CA ASN A 98 -23.23 6.20 -3.59
C ASN A 98 -23.58 7.42 -2.71
N PHE A 99 -23.09 7.46 -1.47
CA PHE A 99 -23.36 8.53 -0.53
C PHE A 99 -22.63 9.82 -0.94
N THR A 100 -23.26 10.98 -0.73
CA THR A 100 -22.61 12.29 -0.75
C THR A 100 -23.31 13.19 0.29
N PRO A 101 -22.56 13.98 1.07
CA PRO A 101 -23.19 14.91 2.01
C PRO A 101 -24.12 15.88 1.30
N LYS A 102 -25.32 16.09 1.85
CA LYS A 102 -26.34 16.99 1.26
C LYS A 102 -26.07 18.48 1.49
N LYS A 103 -25.25 18.79 2.50
CA LYS A 103 -24.91 20.16 2.87
C LYS A 103 -23.46 20.41 2.46
N GLU A 104 -23.16 21.65 2.13
CA GLU A 104 -21.77 22.08 2.05
C GLU A 104 -21.18 22.15 3.46
N GLY A 105 -19.89 21.87 3.58
CA GLY A 105 -19.20 21.85 4.86
C GLY A 105 -17.82 21.21 4.75
N LYS A 106 -17.09 21.21 5.87
CA LYS A 106 -15.81 20.50 5.98
C LYS A 106 -16.08 19.10 6.51
N TYR A 107 -15.56 18.10 5.81
CA TYR A 107 -15.79 16.69 6.16
C TYR A 107 -14.48 15.98 6.46
N LEU A 108 -14.51 15.17 7.50
CA LEU A 108 -13.42 14.28 7.86
C LEU A 108 -13.98 12.86 7.92
N ILE A 109 -13.26 11.91 7.33
CA ILE A 109 -13.65 10.51 7.38
C ILE A 109 -12.74 9.74 8.32
N LEU A 110 -13.33 8.95 9.20
CA LEU A 110 -12.62 8.08 10.14
C LEU A 110 -13.30 6.72 10.21
N GLY A 111 -12.52 5.63 10.13
CA GLY A 111 -13.09 4.29 10.29
C GLY A 111 -12.17 3.15 9.86
N ASN A 112 -12.77 1.98 9.70
CA ASN A 112 -12.14 0.77 9.17
C ASN A 112 -12.96 0.26 7.97
N PRO A 113 -12.74 0.78 6.76
CA PRO A 113 -13.52 0.36 5.60
C PRO A 113 -13.22 -1.11 5.24
N PRO A 114 -14.17 -1.83 4.63
CA PRO A 114 -13.90 -3.17 4.13
C PRO A 114 -12.78 -3.13 3.07
N PHE A 115 -11.81 -4.03 3.21
CA PHE A 115 -10.59 -3.97 2.39
C PHE A 115 -10.82 -4.35 0.93
N GLY A 116 -11.61 -5.42 0.72
CA GLY A 116 -11.83 -6.04 -0.58
C GLY A 116 -10.57 -6.58 -1.24
N LEU A 117 -10.73 -7.16 -2.44
CA LEU A 117 -9.66 -7.83 -3.19
C LEU A 117 -8.43 -6.92 -3.34
N ARG A 118 -7.33 -7.33 -2.69
CA ARG A 118 -6.04 -6.61 -2.70
C ARG A 118 -6.17 -5.13 -2.29
N GLY A 119 -7.06 -4.82 -1.35
CA GLY A 119 -7.29 -3.47 -0.85
C GLY A 119 -8.07 -2.56 -1.81
N ASN A 120 -8.69 -3.11 -2.86
CA ASN A 120 -9.34 -2.32 -3.89
C ASN A 120 -10.63 -1.65 -3.41
N LEU A 121 -11.36 -2.24 -2.46
CA LEU A 121 -12.59 -1.64 -1.94
C LEU A 121 -12.26 -0.44 -1.04
N ALA A 122 -11.30 -0.60 -0.12
CA ALA A 122 -10.79 0.52 0.68
C ALA A 122 -10.24 1.66 -0.20
N LEU A 123 -9.55 1.34 -1.31
CA LEU A 123 -9.11 2.34 -2.29
C LEU A 123 -10.29 3.11 -2.91
N ARG A 124 -11.38 2.42 -3.24
CA ARG A 124 -12.60 3.07 -3.77
C ARG A 124 -13.22 3.99 -2.75
N PHE A 125 -13.25 3.60 -1.46
CA PHE A 125 -13.74 4.44 -0.38
C PHE A 125 -12.92 5.74 -0.28
N ILE A 126 -11.59 5.63 -0.30
CA ILE A 126 -10.70 6.80 -0.27
C ILE A 126 -10.93 7.71 -1.48
N ASN A 127 -10.98 7.14 -2.68
CA ASN A 127 -11.15 7.94 -3.90
C ASN A 127 -12.54 8.55 -4.03
N HIS A 128 -13.57 7.91 -3.49
CA HIS A 128 -14.94 8.45 -3.44
C HIS A 128 -15.02 9.65 -2.49
N ALA A 129 -14.39 9.52 -1.31
CA ALA A 129 -14.30 10.57 -0.31
C ALA A 129 -13.67 11.88 -0.83
N TYR A 130 -12.81 11.81 -1.86
CA TYR A 130 -12.18 12.97 -2.50
C TYR A 130 -13.17 14.09 -2.85
N HIS A 131 -14.38 13.72 -3.24
CA HIS A 131 -15.40 14.66 -3.69
C HIS A 131 -15.87 15.61 -2.58
N PHE A 132 -15.75 15.25 -1.31
CA PHE A 132 -16.32 16.02 -0.20
C PHE A 132 -15.45 16.11 1.06
N ALA A 133 -14.48 15.22 1.27
CA ALA A 133 -13.69 15.17 2.50
C ALA A 133 -12.30 15.78 2.37
N ASP A 134 -11.88 16.52 3.38
CA ASP A 134 -10.55 17.12 3.48
C ASP A 134 -9.53 16.14 4.07
N PHE A 135 -9.98 15.28 4.98
CA PHE A 135 -9.16 14.31 5.69
C PHE A 135 -9.78 12.93 5.63
N ILE A 136 -8.92 11.92 5.53
CA ILE A 136 -9.30 10.51 5.64
C ILE A 136 -8.34 9.84 6.60
N ALA A 137 -8.88 9.24 7.66
CA ALA A 137 -8.17 8.51 8.68
C ALA A 137 -8.68 7.07 8.72
N PHE A 138 -7.96 6.14 8.08
CA PHE A 138 -8.44 4.77 7.93
C PHE A 138 -7.46 3.74 8.51
N ILE A 139 -8.05 2.69 9.07
CA ILE A 139 -7.39 1.39 9.17
C ILE A 139 -7.40 0.75 7.77
N LEU A 140 -6.23 0.36 7.28
CA LEU A 140 -6.01 -0.15 5.93
C LEU A 140 -5.16 -1.43 5.94
N PRO A 141 -5.25 -2.25 4.89
CA PRO A 141 -4.42 -3.44 4.77
C PRO A 141 -2.95 -3.06 4.48
N PRO A 142 -1.97 -3.94 4.77
CA PRO A 142 -0.54 -3.68 4.58
C PRO A 142 -0.14 -3.34 3.14
N LEU A 143 -0.97 -3.65 2.15
CA LEU A 143 -0.77 -3.24 0.77
C LEU A 143 -0.70 -1.72 0.61
N PHE A 144 -1.31 -0.94 1.52
CA PHE A 144 -1.18 0.52 1.56
C PHE A 144 0.17 1.01 2.12
N ASP A 145 1.06 0.13 2.59
CA ASP A 145 2.45 0.46 2.90
C ASP A 145 3.38 0.21 1.71
N SER A 146 2.94 -0.57 0.72
CA SER A 146 3.79 -1.07 -0.36
C SER A 146 4.13 -0.02 -1.43
N ASP A 147 5.41 0.01 -1.84
CA ASP A 147 5.87 0.72 -3.03
C ASP A 147 5.90 -0.15 -4.30
N GLY A 148 5.37 -1.37 -4.23
CA GLY A 148 5.26 -2.27 -5.39
C GLY A 148 4.40 -1.71 -6.52
N LYS A 149 4.64 -2.19 -7.74
CA LYS A 149 3.78 -1.87 -8.89
C LYS A 149 2.36 -2.36 -8.62
N GLY A 150 1.38 -1.48 -8.81
CA GLY A 150 -0.04 -1.79 -8.57
C GLY A 150 -0.50 -1.65 -7.12
N SER A 151 0.34 -1.15 -6.20
CA SER A 151 -0.10 -0.91 -4.83
C SER A 151 -1.29 0.07 -4.78
N PRO A 152 -2.28 -0.17 -3.90
CA PRO A 152 -3.40 0.75 -3.74
C PRO A 152 -2.94 2.12 -3.25
N LYS A 153 -1.87 2.21 -2.43
CA LYS A 153 -1.25 3.47 -1.99
C LYS A 153 -0.98 4.43 -3.15
N LYS A 154 -0.39 3.93 -4.24
CA LYS A 154 -0.04 4.72 -5.44
C LYS A 154 -1.23 5.08 -6.34
N ARG A 155 -2.41 4.54 -6.05
CA ARG A 155 -3.65 4.76 -6.82
C ARG A 155 -4.64 5.67 -6.09
N VAL A 156 -4.31 6.14 -4.89
CA VAL A 156 -5.06 7.18 -4.20
C VAL A 156 -4.95 8.48 -4.99
N ARG A 157 -6.09 9.15 -5.25
CA ARG A 157 -6.17 10.35 -6.08
C ARG A 157 -6.49 11.57 -5.24
N GLY A 158 -5.76 12.67 -5.47
CA GLY A 158 -6.04 13.97 -4.87
C GLY A 158 -5.77 14.10 -3.36
N TYR A 159 -5.17 13.07 -2.75
CA TYR A 159 -4.71 13.08 -1.38
C TYR A 159 -3.21 12.80 -1.28
N THR A 160 -2.59 13.32 -0.22
CA THR A 160 -1.23 13.06 0.19
C THR A 160 -1.22 12.33 1.53
N LEU A 161 -0.44 11.26 1.63
CA LEU A 161 -0.25 10.51 2.87
C LEU A 161 0.54 11.36 3.88
N ALA A 162 -0.08 11.71 5.00
CA ALA A 162 0.50 12.54 6.05
C ALA A 162 1.03 11.71 7.24
N TYR A 163 0.35 10.60 7.58
CA TYR A 163 0.70 9.73 8.70
C TYR A 163 0.48 8.27 8.32
N SER A 164 1.35 7.37 8.80
CA SER A 164 1.20 5.92 8.64
C SER A 164 1.87 5.19 9.79
N GLU A 165 1.13 4.29 10.44
CA GLU A 165 1.61 3.48 11.57
C GLU A 165 1.06 2.06 11.48
N LYS A 166 1.88 1.05 11.78
CA LYS A 166 1.43 -0.34 11.86
C LYS A 166 0.68 -0.58 13.17
N LEU A 167 -0.48 -1.21 13.11
CA LEU A 167 -1.25 -1.56 14.29
C LEU A 167 -0.84 -2.92 14.85
N PRO A 168 -1.04 -3.17 16.15
CA PRO A 168 -0.87 -4.50 16.74
C PRO A 168 -1.72 -5.56 16.02
N LEU A 169 -1.23 -6.79 15.93
CA LEU A 169 -1.92 -7.86 15.21
C LEU A 169 -3.30 -8.15 15.82
N ASN A 170 -3.42 -8.08 17.15
CA ASN A 170 -4.63 -8.35 17.90
C ASN A 170 -5.59 -7.14 17.99
N SER A 171 -5.62 -6.27 16.98
CA SER A 171 -6.46 -5.06 16.99
C SER A 171 -7.96 -5.30 16.74
N PHE A 172 -8.35 -6.54 16.41
CA PHE A 172 -9.70 -6.87 15.94
C PHE A 172 -10.29 -8.08 16.66
N ILE A 173 -11.62 -8.19 16.58
CA ILE A 173 -12.41 -9.31 17.09
C ILE A 173 -13.40 -9.79 16.03
N TYR A 174 -13.73 -11.08 16.04
CA TYR A 174 -14.87 -11.60 15.31
C TYR A 174 -16.20 -11.22 15.99
N PRO A 175 -17.35 -11.36 15.31
CA PRO A 175 -18.67 -11.11 15.90
C PRO A 175 -18.97 -11.92 17.16
N ASN A 176 -18.31 -13.06 17.35
CA ASN A 176 -18.42 -13.87 18.56
C ASN A 176 -17.50 -13.42 19.72
N GLY A 177 -16.78 -12.30 19.56
CA GLY A 177 -15.85 -11.74 20.55
C GLY A 177 -14.44 -12.34 20.56
N LYS A 178 -14.16 -13.39 19.75
CA LYS A 178 -12.83 -13.99 19.69
C LYS A 178 -11.84 -13.05 18.97
N GLU A 179 -10.64 -12.90 19.51
CA GLU A 179 -9.58 -12.11 18.87
C GLU A 179 -9.18 -12.69 17.51
N VAL A 180 -8.85 -11.79 16.58
CA VAL A 180 -8.28 -12.14 15.29
C VAL A 180 -7.01 -11.34 15.02
N GLU A 181 -5.96 -12.07 14.62
CA GLU A 181 -4.69 -11.48 14.25
C GLU A 181 -4.73 -11.03 12.78
N VAL A 182 -4.80 -9.72 12.57
CA VAL A 182 -4.80 -9.12 11.22
C VAL A 182 -3.77 -8.00 11.19
N ALA A 183 -2.73 -8.20 10.38
CA ALA A 183 -1.79 -7.13 10.09
C ALA A 183 -2.51 -5.99 9.37
N THR A 184 -2.52 -4.81 9.99
CA THR A 184 -3.14 -3.59 9.45
C THR A 184 -2.29 -2.39 9.81
N LEU A 185 -2.62 -1.25 9.23
CA LEU A 185 -1.98 0.03 9.50
C LEU A 185 -3.01 1.13 9.57
N PHE A 186 -2.76 2.14 10.39
CA PHE A 186 -3.56 3.35 10.46
C PHE A 186 -2.89 4.44 9.64
N GLN A 187 -3.64 5.06 8.73
CA GLN A 187 -3.14 6.15 7.88
C GLN A 187 -4.03 7.37 7.93
N ILE A 188 -3.39 8.54 7.89
CA ILE A 188 -4.05 9.83 7.71
C ILE A 188 -3.64 10.38 6.35
N TRP A 189 -4.64 10.67 5.52
CA TRP A 189 -4.53 11.23 4.19
C TRP A 189 -5.16 12.62 4.18
N VAL A 190 -4.49 13.55 3.51
CA VAL A 190 -4.84 14.99 3.48
C VAL A 190 -5.10 15.41 2.05
N LYS A 191 -6.21 16.09 1.79
CA LYS A 191 -6.56 16.57 0.46
C LYS A 191 -5.52 17.58 -0.03
N ASN A 192 -5.06 17.43 -1.27
CA ASN A 192 -3.96 18.22 -1.80
C ASN A 192 -4.25 19.74 -1.78
N THR A 193 -5.52 20.14 -1.92
CA THR A 193 -5.94 21.54 -1.86
C THR A 193 -5.57 22.22 -0.54
N LEU A 194 -5.62 21.50 0.60
CA LEU A 194 -5.19 22.05 1.89
C LEU A 194 -3.68 22.29 1.96
N LEU A 195 -2.89 21.52 1.21
CA LEU A 195 -1.44 21.70 1.11
C LEU A 195 -1.10 22.86 0.17
N GLU A 196 -1.78 22.94 -0.97
CA GLU A 196 -1.63 23.99 -1.96
C GLU A 196 -1.97 25.37 -1.36
N GLN A 197 -3.00 25.43 -0.51
CA GLN A 197 -3.42 26.63 0.23
C GLN A 197 -2.54 26.93 1.45
N ASN A 198 -1.50 26.13 1.73
CA ASN A 198 -0.62 26.25 2.90
C ASN A 198 -1.34 26.21 4.26
N ILE A 199 -2.55 25.63 4.32
CA ILE A 199 -3.28 25.38 5.57
C ILE A 199 -2.51 24.34 6.41
N LEU A 200 -1.96 23.32 5.74
CA LEU A 200 -1.15 22.27 6.35
C LEU A 200 0.29 22.37 5.88
N LYS A 201 1.21 22.54 6.84
CA LYS A 201 2.66 22.55 6.59
C LYS A 201 3.27 21.21 6.98
N PHE A 202 3.22 20.23 6.08
CA PHE A 202 4.09 19.06 6.19
C PHE A 202 4.75 18.74 4.85
N LYS A 203 6.04 18.40 4.88
CA LYS A 203 6.77 17.96 3.69
C LYS A 203 6.58 16.46 3.54
N ALA A 204 5.83 16.05 2.53
CA ALA A 204 5.82 14.64 2.11
C ALA A 204 7.28 14.20 1.87
N LYS A 205 7.66 13.08 2.50
CA LYS A 205 9.03 12.56 2.39
C LYS A 205 9.26 12.18 0.92
N LYS A 206 10.12 12.93 0.22
CA LYS A 206 10.44 12.63 -1.18
C LYS A 206 11.03 11.23 -1.25
N ALA A 207 10.43 10.35 -2.05
CA ALA A 207 10.94 9.00 -2.23
C ALA A 207 12.38 9.07 -2.76
N LYS A 208 13.31 8.42 -2.05
CA LYS A 208 14.66 8.22 -2.57
C LYS A 208 14.55 7.34 -3.81
N THR A 209 15.10 7.80 -4.93
CA THR A 209 15.05 7.06 -6.18
C THR A 209 16.41 7.07 -6.85
N CYS A 210 16.77 5.93 -7.44
CA CYS A 210 17.95 5.76 -8.26
C CYS A 210 17.65 5.80 -9.76
N LYS A 211 16.48 6.33 -10.18
CA LYS A 211 16.04 6.39 -11.59
C LYS A 211 17.02 7.08 -12.54
N ASN A 212 17.86 7.98 -12.02
CA ASN A 212 18.90 8.67 -12.80
C ASN A 212 20.18 7.84 -12.94
N PHE A 213 20.33 6.78 -12.15
CA PHE A 213 21.53 5.96 -12.10
C PHE A 213 21.31 4.56 -12.65
N ILE A 214 20.12 3.97 -12.47
CA ILE A 214 19.81 2.62 -12.94
C ILE A 214 18.36 2.51 -13.47
N LYS A 215 18.16 1.66 -14.47
CA LYS A 215 16.86 1.10 -14.87
C LYS A 215 16.85 -0.38 -14.57
N ILE A 216 15.71 -0.86 -14.06
CA ILE A 216 15.51 -2.28 -13.75
C ILE A 216 14.36 -2.80 -14.61
N TYR A 217 14.58 -3.93 -15.28
CA TYR A 217 13.59 -4.62 -16.09
C TYR A 217 13.31 -5.99 -15.48
N SER A 218 12.05 -6.36 -15.33
CA SER A 218 11.71 -7.77 -15.08
C SER A 218 11.88 -8.55 -16.39
N LEU A 219 12.67 -9.62 -16.36
CA LEU A 219 13.02 -10.41 -17.53
C LEU A 219 12.47 -11.82 -17.40
N SER A 220 11.87 -12.32 -18.47
CA SER A 220 11.40 -13.70 -18.59
C SER A 220 11.17 -13.97 -20.07
N ASP A 221 11.80 -15.03 -20.58
CA ASP A 221 11.53 -15.51 -21.94
C ASP A 221 10.18 -16.24 -22.01
N GLY A 222 9.70 -16.71 -20.85
CA GLY A 222 8.35 -17.10 -20.49
C GLY A 222 7.57 -17.58 -21.68
N GLY A 223 7.74 -18.85 -22.04
CA GLY A 223 7.21 -19.48 -23.27
C GLY A 223 5.72 -19.32 -23.57
N THR A 224 4.98 -18.55 -22.77
CA THR A 224 3.63 -18.04 -23.04
C THR A 224 3.54 -16.50 -22.91
N PRO A 225 2.66 -15.81 -23.64
CA PRO A 225 2.52 -14.35 -23.55
C PRO A 225 2.28 -13.82 -22.12
N SER A 226 1.57 -14.60 -21.29
CA SER A 226 1.28 -14.24 -19.90
C SER A 226 2.51 -14.31 -18.98
N SER A 227 3.56 -15.05 -19.38
CA SER A 227 4.81 -15.23 -18.63
C SER A 227 6.01 -14.51 -19.26
N THR A 228 5.94 -14.08 -20.52
CA THR A 228 6.98 -13.26 -21.17
C THR A 228 7.06 -11.87 -20.53
N ARG A 229 8.27 -11.37 -20.26
CA ARG A 229 8.52 -10.02 -19.72
C ARG A 229 9.72 -9.38 -20.39
N ASN A 230 9.54 -8.15 -20.89
CA ASN A 230 10.60 -7.31 -21.47
C ASN A 230 11.57 -8.07 -22.40
N LYS A 231 11.05 -8.88 -23.34
CA LYS A 231 11.85 -9.75 -24.22
C LYS A 231 12.96 -9.00 -24.99
N ALA A 232 12.73 -7.74 -25.33
CA ALA A 232 13.72 -6.89 -26.00
C ALA A 232 14.96 -6.56 -25.15
N MET A 233 14.90 -6.77 -23.83
CA MET A 233 15.96 -6.44 -22.87
C MET A 233 16.73 -7.67 -22.36
N LEU A 234 16.40 -8.89 -22.82
CA LEU A 234 17.02 -10.13 -22.31
C LEU A 234 18.54 -10.13 -22.43
N TYR A 235 19.11 -9.46 -23.43
CA TYR A 235 20.55 -9.44 -23.71
C TYR A 235 21.13 -8.03 -23.76
N LYS A 236 20.48 -7.06 -23.09
CA LYS A 236 20.81 -5.63 -23.16
C LYS A 236 20.98 -4.98 -21.79
N CYS A 237 21.19 -5.78 -20.75
CA CYS A 237 21.43 -5.30 -19.40
C CYS A 237 22.90 -5.51 -19.01
N ASP A 238 23.41 -4.62 -18.16
CA ASP A 238 24.80 -4.65 -17.69
C ASP A 238 25.01 -5.74 -16.64
N LEU A 239 23.97 -6.08 -15.87
CA LEU A 239 24.00 -7.19 -14.92
C LEU A 239 22.60 -7.80 -14.75
N TYR A 240 22.57 -9.05 -14.32
CA TYR A 240 21.36 -9.83 -14.14
C TYR A 240 21.25 -10.35 -12.69
N LEU A 241 20.05 -10.30 -12.13
CA LEU A 241 19.74 -10.76 -10.78
C LEU A 241 18.60 -11.79 -10.79
N PRO A 242 18.64 -12.82 -9.94
CA PRO A 242 17.58 -13.81 -9.85
C PRO A 242 16.30 -13.19 -9.27
N SER A 243 15.14 -13.77 -9.62
CA SER A 243 13.84 -13.27 -9.13
C SER A 243 13.57 -13.54 -7.64
N THR A 244 14.34 -14.43 -7.01
CA THR A 244 14.13 -14.88 -5.63
C THR A 244 15.38 -14.65 -4.78
N CYS A 245 15.19 -14.18 -3.55
CA CYS A 245 16.28 -13.90 -2.60
C CYS A 245 16.47 -15.01 -1.55
N PHE A 246 15.82 -16.17 -1.72
CA PHE A 246 15.81 -17.22 -0.71
C PHE A 246 17.07 -18.09 -0.79
N HIS A 247 17.88 -18.03 0.27
CA HIS A 247 18.96 -18.96 0.50
C HIS A 247 18.41 -20.27 1.05
N SER A 248 18.74 -21.40 0.42
CA SER A 248 18.58 -22.73 1.03
C SER A 248 19.70 -23.64 0.55
N LYS A 249 19.88 -24.80 1.20
CA LYS A 249 20.87 -25.81 0.76
C LYS A 249 20.83 -26.12 -0.75
N ASN A 250 19.66 -25.95 -1.38
CA ASN A 250 19.43 -26.25 -2.81
C ASN A 250 19.09 -25.00 -3.64
N LYS A 251 19.19 -23.78 -3.08
CA LYS A 251 18.91 -22.52 -3.78
C LYS A 251 20.07 -21.55 -3.56
N PRO A 252 20.81 -21.17 -4.63
CA PRO A 252 21.98 -20.33 -4.48
C PRO A 252 21.61 -18.98 -3.84
N GLN A 253 22.55 -18.46 -3.05
CA GLN A 253 22.47 -17.11 -2.49
C GLN A 253 22.28 -16.09 -3.61
N MET A 254 21.60 -14.98 -3.31
CA MET A 254 21.43 -13.89 -4.27
C MET A 254 22.80 -13.41 -4.75
N LYS A 255 23.07 -13.59 -6.05
CA LYS A 255 24.31 -13.17 -6.71
C LYS A 255 23.98 -12.49 -8.05
N SER A 256 24.91 -11.69 -8.54
CA SER A 256 24.87 -11.18 -9.91
C SER A 256 25.23 -12.29 -10.91
N TYR A 257 24.71 -12.13 -12.12
CA TYR A 257 24.96 -12.97 -13.28
C TYR A 257 25.31 -12.05 -14.45
N GLU A 258 26.26 -12.48 -15.28
CA GLU A 258 26.75 -11.69 -16.42
C GLU A 258 25.80 -11.72 -17.63
N ASN A 259 24.95 -12.75 -17.72
CA ASN A 259 24.01 -12.90 -18.83
C ASN A 259 22.70 -13.53 -18.39
N PHE A 260 21.66 -13.31 -19.19
CA PHE A 260 20.32 -13.83 -18.93
C PHE A 260 20.21 -15.36 -18.96
N GLU A 261 21.00 -16.02 -19.80
CA GLU A 261 20.97 -17.48 -19.98
C GLU A 261 21.35 -18.21 -18.68
N SER A 262 22.24 -17.60 -17.90
CA SER A 262 22.70 -18.12 -16.61
C SER A 262 21.73 -17.88 -15.45
N LEU A 263 20.66 -17.09 -15.65
CA LEU A 263 19.66 -16.89 -14.61
C LEU A 263 18.89 -18.18 -14.31
N PRO A 264 18.59 -18.47 -13.04
CA PRO A 264 17.74 -19.59 -12.67
C PRO A 264 16.39 -19.52 -13.39
N HIS A 265 16.06 -20.59 -14.13
CA HIS A 265 14.85 -20.68 -14.95
C HIS A 265 14.70 -19.57 -16.00
N ARG A 266 15.80 -18.94 -16.43
CA ARG A 266 15.80 -17.85 -17.43
C ARG A 266 14.80 -16.76 -17.06
N ARG A 267 14.76 -16.40 -15.76
CA ARG A 267 13.87 -15.36 -15.24
C ARG A 267 14.55 -14.58 -14.13
N GLY A 268 14.27 -13.30 -14.06
CA GLY A 268 14.87 -12.44 -13.05
C GLY A 268 14.69 -10.97 -13.35
N TYR A 269 15.72 -10.20 -12.99
CA TYR A 269 15.79 -8.78 -13.23
C TYR A 269 17.06 -8.45 -14.01
N GLY A 270 16.93 -7.67 -15.07
CA GLY A 270 18.07 -7.04 -15.75
C GLY A 270 18.23 -5.62 -15.24
N VAL A 271 19.45 -5.23 -14.92
CA VAL A 271 19.78 -3.88 -14.47
C VAL A 271 20.63 -3.20 -15.53
N VAL A 272 20.22 -2.00 -15.93
CA VAL A 272 20.95 -1.11 -16.82
C VAL A 272 21.45 0.07 -16.02
N ILE A 273 22.75 0.32 -15.99
CA ILE A 273 23.38 1.46 -15.33
C ILE A 273 23.34 2.64 -16.31
N LEU A 274 22.60 3.67 -15.96
CA LEU A 274 22.34 4.86 -16.78
C LEU A 274 23.44 5.92 -16.67
N SER A 275 24.54 5.64 -15.96
CA SER A 275 25.58 6.63 -15.73
C SER A 275 25.92 7.37 -17.02
N THR A 276 25.97 8.69 -16.94
CA THR A 276 26.52 9.56 -17.97
C THR A 276 27.73 8.90 -18.62
N ASN A 277 27.66 8.72 -19.94
CA ASN A 277 28.72 8.31 -20.86
C ASN A 277 30.14 8.28 -20.24
N SER A 278 30.85 7.17 -20.40
CA SER A 278 32.32 6.99 -20.29
C SER A 278 33.01 6.87 -18.91
N SER A 279 32.46 7.37 -17.80
CA SER A 279 33.27 7.46 -16.56
C SER A 279 33.34 6.19 -15.69
N LEU A 280 32.48 5.19 -15.90
CA LEU A 280 32.42 4.00 -15.03
C LEU A 280 33.47 2.93 -15.38
N ASN A 281 33.83 2.77 -16.66
CA ASN A 281 34.98 1.95 -17.04
C ASN A 281 36.29 2.55 -16.48
N LEU A 282 36.41 3.88 -16.45
CA LEU A 282 37.52 4.56 -15.77
C LEU A 282 37.47 4.34 -14.24
N ARG A 283 36.32 4.49 -13.59
CA ARG A 283 36.22 4.37 -12.13
C ARG A 283 36.39 2.95 -11.63
N SER A 284 35.89 1.93 -12.32
CA SER A 284 36.12 0.54 -11.93
C SER A 284 37.61 0.23 -12.01
N SER A 285 38.30 0.57 -13.12
CA SER A 285 39.75 0.37 -13.24
C SER A 285 40.59 1.15 -12.21
N LEU A 286 40.15 2.36 -11.83
CA LEU A 286 40.81 3.18 -10.80
C LEU A 286 40.58 2.63 -9.39
N ILE A 287 39.38 2.13 -9.10
CA ILE A 287 39.06 1.49 -7.83
C ILE A 287 39.81 0.16 -7.72
N GLU A 288 39.86 -0.64 -8.78
CA GLU A 288 40.59 -1.91 -8.83
C GLU A 288 42.08 -1.70 -8.64
N LYS A 289 42.69 -0.72 -9.34
CA LYS A 289 44.09 -0.32 -9.11
C LYS A 289 44.36 0.14 -7.68
N ALA A 290 43.48 0.97 -7.10
CA ALA A 290 43.65 1.44 -5.73
C ALA A 290 43.54 0.29 -4.71
N LEU A 291 42.70 -0.72 -4.96
CA LEU A 291 42.60 -1.90 -4.11
C LEU A 291 43.84 -2.81 -4.22
N ILE A 292 44.43 -2.94 -5.43
CA ILE A 292 45.71 -3.65 -5.65
C ILE A 292 46.87 -2.91 -4.98
N GLU A 293 46.98 -1.58 -5.14
CA GLU A 293 48.02 -0.77 -4.49
C GLU A 293 47.93 -0.82 -2.96
N GLN A 294 46.74 -1.03 -2.39
CA GLN A 294 46.54 -1.23 -0.96
C GLN A 294 46.67 -2.69 -0.51
N GLY A 295 47.01 -3.62 -1.41
CA GLY A 295 47.25 -5.03 -1.09
C GLY A 295 46.00 -5.80 -0.67
N ILE A 296 44.81 -5.34 -1.08
CA ILE A 296 43.53 -5.95 -0.71
C ILE A 296 43.22 -7.16 -1.61
N TYR A 297 43.77 -7.22 -2.83
CA TYR A 297 43.67 -8.33 -3.79
C TYR A 297 44.96 -8.46 -4.63
N ASP A 298 45.28 -9.68 -5.06
CA ASP A 298 46.43 -10.00 -5.93
C ASP A 298 46.01 -10.10 -7.42
N GLU A 299 46.81 -9.51 -8.31
CA GLU A 299 46.52 -9.39 -9.76
C GLU A 299 46.43 -10.75 -10.49
N SER A 300 46.93 -11.82 -9.88
CA SER A 300 47.05 -13.15 -10.50
C SER A 300 45.77 -13.97 -10.56
N GLU A 301 44.66 -13.56 -9.92
CA GLU A 301 43.42 -14.36 -9.89
C GLU A 301 42.43 -14.07 -11.03
N THR A 302 42.62 -13.02 -11.83
CA THR A 302 41.66 -12.59 -12.87
C THR A 302 41.96 -13.10 -14.29
N ASN A 303 43.11 -13.72 -14.53
CA ASN A 303 43.47 -14.28 -15.85
C ASN A 303 42.96 -15.72 -16.10
N GLY A 304 41.99 -16.19 -15.32
CA GLY A 304 41.40 -17.51 -15.45
C GLY A 304 39.94 -17.48 -15.95
N SER A 305 39.76 -17.56 -17.27
CA SER A 305 38.51 -17.90 -18.01
C SER A 305 37.67 -16.72 -18.54
N LEU A 306 38.17 -16.11 -19.62
CA LEU A 306 37.36 -15.57 -20.73
C LEU A 306 36.65 -16.71 -21.49
#